data_AF-A0A258IFW4-F1
#
_entry.id   AF-A0A258IFW4-F1
#
_cell.length_a   1.000
_cell.length_b   1.000
_cell.length_c   1.000
_cell.angle_alpha   90.00
_cell.angle_beta   90.00
_cell.angle_gamma   90.00
#
_symmetry.space_group_name_H-M   'P 1'
#
loop_
_entity.id
_entity.type
_entity.pdbx_description
1 polymer ?
#
loop_
_entity_poly.entity_id
_entity_poly.type
_entity_poly.pdbx_seq_one_letter_code
_entity_poly.pdbx_strand_id
1 'polypeptide(L)'
;MYEWAAAVKKANSFDPKAVRNAAVALGFEDSPLGSVKFAANQSMVQTDYIGELQPEGQFKVIWQSPGAIQPEPYDPLTFPGKSCKLHTTF
;
A
#
# COMPACT_ATOMS: atom_id res chain seq x y z
N MET A 1 8.81 1.48 -8.44
CA MET A 1 9.21 0.23 -9.13
C MET A 1 10.28 -0.52 -8.32
N TYR A 2 10.29 -0.35 -7.00
CA TYR A 2 11.29 -0.99 -6.12
C TYR A 2 10.71 -2.25 -5.49
N GLU A 3 9.43 -2.20 -5.14
CA GLU A 3 8.68 -3.19 -4.41
C GLU A 3 8.39 -4.43 -5.27
N TRP A 4 8.04 -4.25 -6.55
CA TRP A 4 7.89 -5.38 -7.49
C TRP A 4 9.22 -6.10 -7.70
N ALA A 5 10.32 -5.34 -7.87
CA ALA A 5 11.65 -5.93 -8.05
C ALA A 5 12.11 -6.67 -6.78
N ALA A 6 11.82 -6.13 -5.59
CA ALA A 6 12.05 -6.80 -4.31
C ALA A 6 11.23 -8.09 -4.19
N ALA A 7 9.95 -8.05 -4.58
CA ALA A 7 9.07 -9.22 -4.58
C ALA A 7 9.55 -10.31 -5.54
N VAL A 8 10.00 -9.95 -6.75
CA VAL A 8 10.61 -10.87 -7.71
C VAL A 8 11.87 -11.52 -7.15
N LYS A 9 12.76 -10.73 -6.53
CA LYS A 9 13.97 -11.25 -5.88
C LYS A 9 13.62 -12.23 -4.76
N LYS A 10 12.62 -11.90 -3.93
CA LYS A 10 12.13 -12.77 -2.86
C LYS A 10 11.45 -14.04 -3.39
N ALA A 11 10.70 -13.94 -4.47
CA ALA A 11 10.04 -15.08 -5.12
C ALA A 11 11.01 -15.96 -5.92
N ASN A 12 12.20 -15.44 -6.26
CA ASN A 12 13.13 -16.03 -7.22
C ASN A 12 12.42 -16.48 -8.52
N SER A 13 11.48 -15.65 -8.99
CA SER A 13 10.58 -15.99 -10.10
C SER A 13 9.93 -14.73 -10.66
N PHE A 14 9.53 -14.81 -11.92
CA PHE A 14 8.66 -13.83 -12.57
C PHE A 14 7.20 -14.31 -12.68
N ASP A 15 6.88 -15.48 -12.14
CA ASP A 15 5.50 -15.97 -12.08
C ASP A 15 4.62 -14.98 -11.31
N PRO A 16 3.52 -14.46 -11.90
CA PRO A 16 2.70 -13.43 -11.26
C PRO A 16 2.13 -13.85 -9.90
N LYS A 17 1.78 -15.13 -9.71
CA LYS A 17 1.21 -15.61 -8.44
C LYS A 17 2.30 -15.68 -7.37
N ALA A 18 3.48 -16.20 -7.71
CA ALA A 18 4.63 -16.25 -6.82
C ALA A 18 5.06 -14.84 -6.37
N VAL A 19 5.16 -13.90 -7.32
CA VAL A 19 5.53 -12.50 -7.04
C VAL A 19 4.49 -11.82 -6.15
N ARG A 20 3.19 -12.01 -6.41
CA ARG A 20 2.12 -11.46 -5.56
C ARG A 20 2.18 -11.98 -4.13
N ASN A 21 2.40 -13.28 -3.95
CA ASN A 21 2.56 -13.86 -2.62
C ASN A 21 3.79 -13.29 -1.90
N ALA A 22 4.92 -13.17 -2.61
CA ALA A 22 6.15 -12.62 -2.07
C ALA A 22 6.02 -11.14 -1.69
N ALA A 23 5.26 -10.35 -2.46
CA ALA A 23 5.07 -8.91 -2.21
C ALA A 23 4.44 -8.63 -0.83
N VAL A 24 3.41 -9.38 -0.45
CA VAL A 24 2.77 -9.24 0.88
C VAL A 24 3.70 -9.67 2.01
N ALA A 25 4.64 -10.57 1.71
CA ALA A 25 5.63 -11.06 2.68
C ALA A 25 6.87 -10.15 2.78
N LEU A 26 7.00 -9.07 2.01
CA LEU A 26 8.14 -8.15 2.10
C LEU A 26 8.19 -7.42 3.45
N GLY A 27 7.03 -7.09 4.01
CA GLY A 27 6.96 -6.24 5.20
C GLY A 27 7.03 -4.75 4.84
N PHE A 28 7.45 -3.93 5.81
CA PHE A 28 7.63 -2.50 5.59
C PHE A 28 8.92 -2.22 4.81
N GLU A 29 8.79 -1.39 3.77
CA GLU A 29 9.87 -0.96 2.89
C GLU A 29 9.90 0.57 2.85
N ASP A 30 11.07 1.15 2.68
CA ASP A 30 11.24 2.59 2.54
C ASP A 30 10.84 3.04 1.12
N SER A 31 10.05 4.11 1.04
CA SER A 31 9.62 4.71 -0.23
C SER A 31 9.63 6.25 -0.16
N PRO A 32 9.53 6.95 -1.29
CA PRO A 32 9.33 8.40 -1.30
C PRO A 32 8.06 8.87 -0.55
N LEU A 33 7.10 7.96 -0.32
CA LEU A 33 5.89 8.22 0.47
C LEU A 33 6.06 7.87 1.96
N GLY A 34 7.30 7.56 2.40
CA GLY A 34 7.61 7.02 3.72
C GLY A 34 7.59 5.50 3.74
N SER A 35 7.49 4.92 4.94
CA SER A 35 7.48 3.47 5.13
C SER A 35 6.13 2.87 4.75
N VAL A 36 6.12 1.96 3.77
CA VAL A 36 4.90 1.36 3.20
C VAL A 36 5.00 -0.17 3.20
N LYS A 37 3.86 -0.86 3.18
CA LYS A 37 3.80 -2.31 2.95
C LYS A 37 2.56 -2.73 2.20
N PHE A 38 2.56 -3.93 1.62
CA PHE A 38 1.34 -4.55 1.13
C PHE A 38 0.58 -5.25 2.26
N ALA A 39 -0.72 -4.99 2.35
CA ALA A 39 -1.64 -5.73 3.21
C ALA A 39 -2.07 -7.07 2.58
N ALA A 40 -2.71 -7.91 3.38
CA ALA A 40 -3.22 -9.22 2.96
C ALA A 40 -4.30 -9.17 1.86
N ASN A 41 -4.88 -8.00 1.60
CA ASN A 41 -5.80 -7.76 0.49
C ASN A 41 -5.09 -7.20 -0.77
N GLN A 42 -3.75 -7.20 -0.79
CA GLN A 42 -2.89 -6.64 -1.85
C GLN A 42 -2.98 -5.11 -2.04
N SER A 43 -3.69 -4.41 -1.16
CA SER A 43 -3.64 -2.94 -1.09
C SER A 43 -2.44 -2.47 -0.27
N MET A 44 -2.11 -1.18 -0.35
CA MET A 44 -0.99 -0.59 0.37
C MET A 44 -1.41 -0.05 1.74
N VAL A 45 -0.56 -0.25 2.73
CA VAL A 45 -0.59 0.45 4.03
C VAL A 45 0.37 1.63 3.90
N GLN A 46 -0.15 2.85 4.05
CA GLN A 46 0.62 4.09 3.86
C GLN A 46 0.13 5.21 4.78
N THR A 47 0.96 6.22 4.96
CA THR A 47 0.57 7.50 5.57
C THR A 47 -0.05 8.40 4.50
N ASP A 48 -1.10 9.13 4.85
CA ASP A 48 -1.74 10.10 3.94
C ASP A 48 -1.49 11.53 4.39
N TYR A 49 -1.52 12.44 3.41
CA TYR A 49 -1.26 13.86 3.55
C TYR A 49 -2.33 14.68 2.84
N ILE A 50 -2.74 15.80 3.43
CA ILE A 50 -3.54 16.83 2.74
C ILE A 50 -2.62 18.02 2.47
N GLY A 51 -2.47 18.34 1.19
CA GLY A 51 -1.67 19.46 0.71
C GLY A 51 -2.53 20.61 0.20
N GLU A 52 -2.14 21.83 0.55
CA GLU A 52 -2.71 23.08 0.02
C GLU A 52 -1.80 23.63 -1.08
N LEU A 53 -2.35 23.86 -2.28
CA LEU A 53 -1.63 24.46 -3.41
C LEU A 53 -1.23 25.91 -3.08
N GLN A 54 0.05 26.24 -3.25
CA GLN A 54 0.61 27.57 -3.06
C GLN A 54 0.72 28.33 -4.41
N PRO A 55 0.74 29.68 -4.44
CA PRO A 55 0.84 30.48 -5.66
C PRO A 55 2.02 30.16 -6.59
N GLU A 56 3.13 29.71 -6.00
CA GLU A 56 4.37 29.29 -6.65
C GLU A 56 4.32 27.85 -7.21
N GLY A 57 3.18 27.17 -7.07
CA GLY A 57 2.93 25.85 -7.62
C GLY A 57 3.42 24.66 -6.77
N GLN A 58 3.88 24.92 -5.54
CA GLN A 58 4.23 23.88 -4.56
C GLN A 58 3.04 23.55 -3.64
N PHE A 59 3.10 22.42 -2.95
CA PHE A 59 2.10 22.05 -1.94
C PHE A 59 2.64 22.22 -0.53
N LYS A 60 1.88 22.91 0.33
CA LYS A 60 2.11 22.94 1.78
C LYS A 60 1.29 21.83 2.42
N VAL A 61 1.93 20.91 3.14
CA VAL A 61 1.22 19.91 3.95
C VAL A 61 0.53 20.62 5.11
N ILE A 62 -0.80 20.55 5.16
CA ILE A 62 -1.61 21.15 6.23
C ILE A 62 -2.16 20.11 7.21
N TRP A 63 -2.12 18.83 6.82
CA TRP A 63 -2.50 17.72 7.67
C TRP A 63 -1.78 16.44 7.23
N GLN A 64 -1.52 15.57 8.20
CA GLN A 64 -0.97 14.23 8.01
C GLN A 64 -1.75 13.25 8.90
N SER A 65 -1.95 12.03 8.42
CA SER A 65 -2.57 10.98 9.23
C SER A 65 -1.73 10.70 10.50
N PRO A 66 -2.34 10.35 11.65
CA PRO A 66 -1.60 10.05 12.88
C PRO A 66 -0.59 8.89 12.77
N GLY A 67 -0.73 8.08 11.72
CA GLY A 67 0.14 6.97 11.36
C GLY A 67 -0.31 6.35 10.04
N ALA A 68 0.26 5.19 9.71
CA ALA A 68 -0.10 4.47 8.51
C ALA A 68 -1.54 3.92 8.58
N ILE A 69 -2.30 4.15 7.51
CA ILE A 69 -3.70 3.78 7.38
C ILE A 69 -3.81 2.35 6.84
N GLN A 70 -4.65 1.54 7.46
CA GLN A 70 -4.98 0.21 6.94
C GLN A 70 -5.97 0.33 5.78
N PRO A 71 -5.74 -0.36 4.65
CA PRO A 71 -6.59 -0.23 3.49
C PRO A 71 -7.92 -0.99 3.65
N GLU A 72 -9.02 -0.27 3.44
CA GLU A 72 -10.37 -0.81 3.34
C GLU A 72 -10.93 -0.52 1.93
N PRO A 73 -10.61 -1.36 0.92
CA PRO A 73 -10.96 -1.08 -0.48
C PRO A 73 -12.47 -1.20 -0.77
N TYR A 74 -13.23 -1.84 0.12
CA TYR A 74 -14.68 -1.93 0.05
C TYR A 74 -15.25 -1.44 1.38
N ASP A 75 -15.48 -0.14 1.49
CA ASP A 75 -16.07 0.44 2.69
C ASP A 75 -17.54 0.01 2.85
N PRO A 76 -18.05 -0.14 4.09
CA PRO A 76 -19.40 -0.63 4.32
C PRO A 76 -20.52 0.29 3.79
N LEU A 77 -20.24 1.58 3.62
CA LEU A 77 -21.24 2.57 3.20
C LEU A 77 -21.46 2.49 1.68
N THR A 78 -20.39 2.48 0.90
CA THR A 78 -20.44 2.46 -0.57
C THR A 78 -20.57 1.03 -1.10
N PHE A 79 -20.02 0.04 -0.40
CA PHE A 79 -19.93 -1.35 -0.85
C PHE A 79 -20.48 -2.35 0.18
N PRO A 80 -21.77 -2.26 0.54
CA PRO A 80 -22.37 -3.14 1.55
C PRO A 80 -22.22 -4.62 1.17
N GLY A 81 -21.69 -5.42 2.09
CA GLY A 81 -21.51 -6.86 1.94
C GLY A 81 -20.30 -7.31 1.10
N LYS A 82 -19.51 -6.38 0.54
CA LYS A 82 -18.29 -6.74 -0.20
C LYS A 82 -17.08 -6.82 0.72
N SER A 83 -16.15 -7.71 0.40
CA SER A 83 -14.86 -7.80 1.09
C SER A 83 -13.76 -8.25 0.14
N CYS A 84 -12.52 -7.85 0.41
CA CYS A 84 -11.34 -8.28 -0.34
C CYS A 84 -10.45 -9.15 0.57
N LYS A 85 -10.52 -10.47 0.40
CA LYS A 85 -9.75 -11.44 1.19
C LYS A 85 -8.93 -12.31 0.23
N LEU A 86 -7.67 -11.92 0.02
CA LEU A 86 -6.78 -12.61 -0.94
C LEU A 86 -5.78 -13.54 -0.25
N HIS A 87 -5.15 -13.08 0.84
CA HIS A 87 -4.18 -13.85 1.62
C HIS A 87 -4.76 -14.10 3.01
N THR A 88 -5.40 -15.25 3.22
CA THR A 88 -6.03 -15.60 4.51
C THR A 88 -5.14 -16.44 5.42
N THR A 89 -3.97 -16.88 4.94
CA THR A 89 -3.00 -17.69 5.68
C THR A 89 -1.60 -17.34 5.20
N PHE A 90 -0.66 -17.14 6.13
CA PHE A 90 0.77 -16.97 5.86
C PHE A 90 1.55 -18.20 6.34
#